data_AF-A0A0B5N7S7-F1
#
_entry.id   AF-A0A0B5N7S7-F1
#
_cell.length_a   1.000
_cell.length_b   1.000
_cell.length_c   1.000
_cell.angle_alpha   90.00
_cell.angle_beta   90.00
_cell.angle_gamma   90.00
#
_symmetry.space_group_name_H-M   'P 1'
#
loop_
_entity.id
_entity.type
_entity.pdbx_description
1 polymer ?
#
loop_
_entity_poly.entity_id
_entity_poly.type
_entity_poly.pdbx_seq_one_letter_code
_entity_poly.pdbx_strand_id
1 'polypeptide(L)'
;MTKSIKQEAYTTLGKFLQTDNGSLVFGYNKNYEVTGVARTKEQLKEVIQTKGIAGVIFPMTQPHATGYDFVTGEKYKTLKGRAGDIKDYTEKENHNLYEYSTNIDEMIRENTNFIEPFMEFLDKIDASYGCITEQPVSGHNSTYEAVITLSGCRVRVSKHGTVVTLSPNYLVVHDSTKDTDINFYSTFMARVLNVDENIMKDVLVKCLQNKG
;
A
#
# COMPACT_ATOMS: atom_id res chain seq x y z
N MET A 1 36.11 -7.21 -1.39
CA MET A 1 34.76 -7.81 -1.47
C MET A 1 33.75 -6.69 -1.64
N THR A 2 33.08 -6.63 -2.79
CA THR A 2 31.98 -5.69 -3.04
C THR A 2 30.80 -6.09 -2.15
N LYS A 3 30.26 -5.16 -1.34
CA LYS A 3 29.07 -5.45 -0.53
C LYS A 3 27.92 -5.85 -1.44
N SER A 4 27.12 -6.85 -1.06
CA SER A 4 25.93 -7.19 -1.84
C SER A 4 24.94 -6.03 -1.83
N ILE A 5 24.17 -5.87 -2.90
CA ILE A 5 23.16 -4.81 -3.00
C ILE A 5 22.15 -4.85 -1.83
N LYS A 6 21.82 -6.05 -1.33
CA LYS A 6 20.98 -6.24 -0.14
C LYS A 6 21.63 -5.68 1.12
N GLN A 7 22.94 -5.88 1.29
CA GLN A 7 23.67 -5.35 2.44
C GLN A 7 23.80 -3.82 2.38
N GLU A 8 23.96 -3.26 1.18
CA GLU A 8 23.93 -1.82 0.96
C GLU A 8 22.55 -1.23 1.27
N ALA A 9 21.48 -1.85 0.77
CA ALA A 9 20.10 -1.45 1.05
C ALA A 9 19.80 -1.45 2.55
N TYR A 10 20.12 -2.55 3.25
CA TYR A 10 19.96 -2.65 4.71
C TYR A 10 20.73 -1.56 5.46
N THR A 11 21.98 -1.31 5.06
CA THR A 11 22.82 -0.31 5.73
C THR A 11 22.32 1.11 5.50
N THR A 12 21.90 1.42 4.28
CA THR A 12 21.53 2.79 3.88
C THR A 12 20.12 3.12 4.34
N LEU A 13 19.14 2.29 3.98
CA LEU A 13 17.75 2.52 4.36
C LEU A 13 17.55 2.31 5.87
N GLY A 14 18.29 1.39 6.47
CA GLY A 14 18.28 1.21 7.92
C GLY A 14 18.75 2.44 8.69
N LYS A 15 19.65 3.27 8.13
CA LYS A 15 19.99 4.57 8.73
C LYS A 15 18.83 5.55 8.62
N PHE A 16 18.15 5.63 7.47
CA PHE A 16 17.01 6.52 7.29
C PHE A 16 15.88 6.20 8.28
N LEU A 17 15.55 4.91 8.45
CA LEU A 17 14.55 4.44 9.43
C LEU A 17 14.94 4.74 10.88
N GLN A 18 16.23 4.91 11.19
CA GLN A 18 16.70 5.26 12.53
C GLN A 18 16.71 6.78 12.78
N THR A 19 16.78 7.58 11.72
CA THR A 19 16.87 9.05 11.83
C THR A 19 15.53 9.76 11.70
N ASP A 20 14.54 9.13 11.05
CA ASP A 20 13.23 9.72 10.80
C ASP A 20 12.12 8.79 11.32
N ASN A 21 11.39 9.24 12.35
CA ASN A 21 10.34 8.48 13.03
C ASN A 21 9.08 8.24 12.17
N GLY A 22 8.94 8.93 11.03
CA GLY A 22 7.83 8.75 10.09
C GLY A 22 8.14 7.84 8.90
N SER A 23 9.40 7.48 8.70
CA SER A 23 9.88 6.86 7.48
C SER A 23 9.40 5.42 7.29
N LEU A 24 9.10 5.04 6.04
CA LEU A 24 8.66 3.70 5.65
C LEU A 24 9.55 3.16 4.53
N VAL A 25 9.80 1.85 4.52
CA VAL A 25 10.41 1.15 3.38
C VAL A 25 9.48 0.03 2.95
N PHE A 26 9.16 -0.02 1.66
CA PHE A 26 8.32 -1.06 1.07
C PHE A 26 9.19 -2.08 0.33
N GLY A 27 9.03 -3.36 0.65
CA GLY A 27 9.55 -4.47 -0.14
C GLY A 27 8.55 -4.86 -1.22
N TYR A 28 9.04 -5.19 -2.41
CA TYR A 28 8.20 -5.57 -3.54
C TYR A 28 8.75 -6.76 -4.31
N ASN A 29 7.88 -7.51 -4.98
CA ASN A 29 8.24 -8.62 -5.87
C ASN A 29 8.37 -8.17 -7.34
N LYS A 30 8.66 -9.11 -8.26
CA LYS A 30 8.84 -8.81 -9.70
C LYS A 30 7.62 -8.21 -10.39
N ASN A 31 6.43 -8.34 -9.79
CA ASN A 31 5.17 -7.79 -10.28
C ASN A 31 4.84 -6.42 -9.66
N TYR A 32 5.76 -5.83 -8.89
CA TYR A 32 5.53 -4.59 -8.13
C TYR A 32 4.41 -4.70 -7.10
N GLU A 33 4.23 -5.91 -6.57
CA GLU A 33 3.34 -6.14 -5.44
C GLU A 33 4.11 -5.99 -4.14
N VAL A 34 3.51 -5.38 -3.12
CA VAL A 34 4.08 -5.23 -1.80
C VAL A 34 4.19 -6.62 -1.14
N THR A 35 5.40 -6.96 -0.70
CA THR A 35 5.70 -8.20 0.05
C THR A 35 6.05 -7.93 1.50
N GLY A 36 6.13 -6.67 1.90
CA GLY A 36 6.38 -6.26 3.28
C GLY A 36 6.62 -4.75 3.39
N VAL A 37 6.50 -4.24 4.60
CA VAL A 37 6.77 -2.83 4.93
C VAL A 37 7.57 -2.78 6.22
N ALA A 38 8.49 -1.81 6.32
CA ALA A 38 9.35 -1.62 7.47
C ALA A 38 9.33 -0.16 7.93
N ARG A 39 9.10 0.06 9.22
CA ARG A 39 9.33 1.32 9.95
C ARG A 39 10.64 1.30 10.73
N THR A 40 11.17 0.10 11.03
CA THR A 40 12.41 -0.06 11.79
C THR A 40 13.45 -0.82 11.00
N LYS A 41 14.70 -0.71 11.44
CA LYS A 41 15.82 -1.44 10.83
C LYS A 41 15.66 -2.95 10.98
N GLU A 42 15.11 -3.40 12.09
CA GLU A 42 14.81 -4.81 12.36
C GLU A 42 13.77 -5.34 11.38
N GLN A 43 12.67 -4.60 11.19
CA GLN A 43 11.64 -4.93 10.19
C GLN A 43 12.22 -4.91 8.76
N LEU A 44 13.14 -3.99 8.45
CA LEU A 44 13.79 -3.95 7.14
C LEU A 44 14.62 -5.21 6.89
N LYS A 45 15.28 -5.76 7.92
CA LYS A 45 16.01 -7.03 7.81
C LYS A 45 15.06 -8.16 7.41
N GLU A 46 13.90 -8.24 8.07
CA GLU A 46 12.85 -9.23 7.75
C GLU A 46 12.38 -9.10 6.31
N VAL A 47 12.05 -7.87 5.88
CA VAL A 47 11.60 -7.58 4.51
C VAL A 47 12.63 -8.01 3.47
N ILE A 48 13.92 -7.67 3.65
CA ILE A 48 14.98 -8.03 2.68
C ILE A 48 15.20 -9.55 2.58
N GLN A 49 14.84 -10.29 3.63
CA GLN A 49 14.93 -11.75 3.72
C GLN A 49 13.66 -12.46 3.21
N THR A 50 12.58 -11.73 2.91
CA THR A 50 11.34 -12.32 2.37
C THR A 50 11.61 -13.07 1.06
N LYS A 51 11.10 -14.30 0.96
CA LYS A 51 11.22 -15.12 -0.24
C LYS A 51 10.52 -14.44 -1.42
N GLY A 52 11.19 -14.34 -2.56
CA GLY A 52 10.62 -13.75 -3.79
C GLY A 52 10.65 -12.22 -3.85
N ILE A 53 11.27 -11.55 -2.88
CA ILE A 53 11.48 -10.11 -2.94
C ILE A 53 12.41 -9.74 -4.11
N ALA A 54 11.94 -8.84 -4.96
CA ALA A 54 12.70 -8.29 -6.09
C ALA A 54 13.43 -7.00 -5.71
N GLY A 55 12.94 -6.23 -4.75
CA GLY A 55 13.63 -5.04 -4.28
C GLY A 55 12.96 -4.37 -3.09
N VAL A 56 13.54 -3.26 -2.66
CA VAL A 56 12.99 -2.38 -1.63
C VAL A 56 13.02 -0.93 -2.10
N ILE A 57 12.05 -0.13 -1.65
CA ILE A 57 11.95 1.28 -1.98
C ILE A 57 11.59 2.11 -0.76
N PHE A 58 12.30 3.22 -0.61
CA PHE A 58 12.07 4.26 0.37
C PHE A 58 11.46 5.48 -0.34
N PRO A 59 10.16 5.79 -0.15
CA PRO A 59 9.60 7.04 -0.62
C PRO A 59 10.30 8.21 0.07
N MET A 60 10.59 9.26 -0.69
CA MET A 60 10.99 10.55 -0.14
C MET A 60 10.03 11.60 -0.65
N THR A 61 9.84 12.68 0.11
CA THR A 61 9.24 13.89 -0.43
C THR A 61 10.02 14.33 -1.66
N GLN A 62 9.29 14.61 -2.75
CA GLN A 62 9.75 14.80 -4.14
C GLN A 62 11.19 15.32 -4.36
N PRO A 63 11.87 14.90 -5.44
CA PRO A 63 11.36 14.12 -6.58
C PRO A 63 11.90 12.67 -6.63
N HIS A 64 12.45 12.14 -5.54
CA HIS A 64 13.29 10.94 -5.62
C HIS A 64 12.97 9.93 -4.52
N ALA A 65 12.28 8.84 -4.86
CA ALA A 65 12.33 7.65 -4.03
C ALA A 65 13.73 7.02 -4.14
N THR A 66 14.26 6.42 -3.08
CA THR A 66 15.50 5.64 -3.17
C THR A 66 15.14 4.16 -3.13
N GLY A 67 15.41 3.45 -4.21
CA GLY A 67 15.16 2.01 -4.27
C GLY A 67 16.36 1.19 -4.68
N TYR A 68 16.27 -0.09 -4.36
CA TYR A 68 17.29 -1.10 -4.57
C TYR A 68 16.65 -2.31 -5.22
N ASP A 69 17.10 -2.65 -6.42
CA ASP A 69 16.66 -3.82 -7.17
C ASP A 69 17.66 -4.96 -6.93
N PHE A 70 17.17 -6.04 -6.32
CA PHE A 70 17.97 -7.21 -5.98
C PHE A 70 18.11 -8.20 -7.12
N VAL A 71 17.29 -8.09 -8.17
CA VAL A 71 17.37 -8.91 -9.38
C VAL A 71 18.46 -8.37 -10.29
N THR A 72 18.48 -7.06 -10.53
CA THR A 72 19.47 -6.39 -11.38
C THR A 72 20.74 -6.00 -10.64
N GLY A 73 20.69 -5.90 -9.31
CA GLY A 73 21.82 -5.46 -8.49
C GLY A 73 22.03 -3.95 -8.50
N GLU A 74 21.03 -3.17 -8.90
CA GLU A 74 21.13 -1.73 -9.08
C GLU A 74 20.42 -0.91 -8.00
N LYS A 75 20.99 0.25 -7.68
CA LYS A 75 20.30 1.33 -6.96
C LYS A 75 19.64 2.27 -7.96
N TYR A 76 18.42 2.72 -7.66
CA TYR A 76 17.67 3.63 -8.53
C TYR A 76 16.97 4.74 -7.74
N LYS A 77 16.62 5.82 -8.45
CA LYS A 77 15.86 6.97 -7.90
C LYS A 77 14.36 6.94 -8.18
N THR A 78 13.93 6.01 -9.03
CA THR A 78 12.53 5.77 -9.43
C THR A 78 12.41 4.31 -9.88
N LEU A 79 11.29 3.63 -9.62
CA LEU A 79 11.10 2.24 -10.07
C LEU A 79 11.22 2.19 -11.59
N LYS A 80 12.14 1.38 -12.11
CA LYS A 80 12.53 1.40 -13.52
C LYS A 80 11.59 0.63 -14.48
N GLY A 81 10.48 0.03 -14.02
CA GLY A 81 9.76 -0.90 -14.91
C GLY A 81 8.25 -1.06 -14.71
N ARG A 82 7.58 -0.26 -13.88
CA ARG A 82 6.11 -0.12 -13.96
C ARG A 82 5.81 1.19 -14.67
N ALA A 83 6.07 1.22 -15.98
CA ALA A 83 5.74 2.37 -16.82
C ALA A 83 4.22 2.40 -17.03
N GLY A 84 3.53 3.20 -16.22
CA GLY A 84 2.10 3.49 -16.35
C GLY A 84 1.70 4.49 -15.27
N ASP A 85 0.79 5.41 -15.61
CA ASP A 85 0.25 6.33 -14.61
C ASP A 85 -0.57 5.53 -13.60
N ILE A 86 -0.53 5.92 -12.32
CA ILE A 86 -1.45 5.37 -11.31
C ILE A 86 -2.91 5.58 -11.73
N LYS A 87 -3.17 6.67 -12.47
CA LYS A 87 -4.47 6.95 -13.06
C LYS A 87 -4.92 5.82 -14.00
N ASP A 88 -4.09 5.44 -14.97
CA ASP A 88 -4.41 4.38 -15.95
C ASP A 88 -4.68 3.04 -15.26
N TYR A 89 -3.90 2.72 -14.23
CA TYR A 89 -4.12 1.51 -13.43
C TYR A 89 -5.45 1.55 -12.68
N THR A 90 -5.75 2.68 -12.03
CA THR A 90 -7.01 2.84 -11.29
C THR A 90 -8.22 2.74 -12.22
N GLU A 91 -8.18 3.39 -13.38
CA GLU A 91 -9.25 3.33 -14.37
C GLU A 91 -9.48 1.90 -14.85
N LYS A 92 -8.40 1.15 -15.12
CA LYS A 92 -8.48 -0.26 -15.49
C LYS A 92 -9.10 -1.12 -14.38
N GLU A 93 -8.69 -0.92 -13.13
CA GLU A 93 -9.24 -1.67 -11.99
C GLU A 93 -10.73 -1.34 -11.77
N ASN A 94 -11.12 -0.06 -11.84
CA ASN A 94 -12.51 0.35 -11.75
C ASN A 94 -13.35 -0.26 -12.87
N HIS A 95 -12.86 -0.24 -14.11
CA HIS A 95 -13.54 -0.89 -15.23
C HIS A 95 -13.69 -2.41 -15.01
N ASN A 96 -12.63 -3.09 -14.56
CA ASN A 96 -12.66 -4.52 -14.30
C ASN A 96 -13.66 -4.88 -13.19
N LEU A 97 -13.72 -4.05 -12.14
CA LEU A 97 -14.57 -4.27 -10.98
C LEU A 97 -16.04 -3.97 -11.29
N TYR A 98 -16.34 -2.80 -11.85
CA TYR A 98 -17.73 -2.32 -11.92
C TYR A 98 -18.39 -2.53 -13.28
N GLU A 99 -17.70 -2.37 -14.41
CA GLU A 99 -18.35 -2.44 -15.73
C GLU A 99 -18.72 -3.88 -16.14
N TYR A 100 -18.00 -4.88 -15.63
CA TYR A 100 -18.31 -6.30 -15.87
C TYR A 100 -19.14 -6.94 -14.76
N SER A 101 -19.48 -6.19 -13.71
CA SER A 101 -20.28 -6.72 -12.60
C SER A 101 -21.75 -6.74 -12.94
N THR A 102 -22.42 -7.85 -12.60
CA THR A 102 -23.88 -7.96 -12.70
C THR A 102 -24.61 -7.28 -11.54
N ASN A 103 -23.89 -6.85 -10.48
CA ASN A 103 -24.48 -6.24 -9.30
C ASN A 103 -23.63 -5.07 -8.76
N ILE A 104 -23.59 -3.98 -9.53
CA ILE A 104 -22.81 -2.76 -9.22
C ILE A 104 -23.20 -2.18 -7.86
N ASP A 105 -24.49 -2.09 -7.54
CA ASP A 105 -24.96 -1.50 -6.28
C ASP A 105 -24.52 -2.31 -5.06
N GLU A 106 -24.49 -3.64 -5.17
CA GLU A 106 -23.96 -4.50 -4.11
C GLU A 106 -22.46 -4.25 -3.89
N MET A 107 -21.67 -4.15 -4.95
CA MET A 107 -20.24 -3.85 -4.84
C MET A 107 -19.95 -2.49 -4.21
N ILE A 108 -20.75 -1.47 -4.54
CA ILE A 108 -20.66 -0.14 -3.93
C ILE A 108 -21.01 -0.21 -2.44
N ARG A 109 -22.07 -0.95 -2.08
CA ARG A 109 -22.47 -1.16 -0.68
C ARG A 109 -21.39 -1.89 0.11
N GLU A 110 -20.82 -2.97 -0.43
CA GLU A 110 -19.72 -3.69 0.22
C GLU A 110 -18.50 -2.80 0.47
N ASN A 111 -18.16 -1.94 -0.50
CA ASN A 111 -17.07 -0.99 -0.31
C ASN A 111 -17.38 0.04 0.78
N THR A 112 -18.60 0.59 0.79
CA THR A 112 -19.04 1.56 1.78
C THR A 112 -19.02 0.95 3.19
N ASN A 113 -19.59 -0.25 3.35
CA ASN A 113 -19.61 -0.98 4.61
C ASN A 113 -18.22 -1.27 5.17
N PHE A 114 -17.23 -1.44 4.30
CA PHE A 114 -15.83 -1.62 4.72
C PHE A 114 -15.16 -0.29 5.08
N ILE A 115 -15.34 0.74 4.26
CA ILE A 115 -14.60 2.00 4.37
C ILE A 115 -15.10 2.89 5.49
N GLU A 116 -16.40 2.93 5.79
CA GLU A 116 -16.93 3.72 6.91
C GLU A 116 -16.30 3.36 8.26
N PRO A 117 -16.36 2.10 8.76
CA PRO A 117 -15.74 1.74 10.03
C PRO A 117 -14.21 1.88 10.00
N PHE A 118 -13.58 1.78 8.82
CA PHE A 118 -12.15 2.03 8.67
C PHE A 118 -11.82 3.51 8.87
N MET A 119 -12.59 4.42 8.25
CA MET A 119 -12.44 5.87 8.43
C MET A 119 -12.74 6.28 9.88
N GLU A 120 -13.78 5.73 10.51
CA GLU A 120 -14.01 5.96 11.95
C GLU A 120 -12.82 5.56 12.81
N PHE A 121 -12.12 4.48 12.44
CA PHE A 121 -10.89 4.09 13.13
C PHE A 121 -9.76 5.08 12.88
N LEU A 122 -9.59 5.56 11.65
CA LEU A 122 -8.60 6.60 11.32
C LEU A 122 -8.84 7.88 12.11
N ASP A 123 -10.08 8.31 12.25
CA ASP A 123 -10.48 9.45 13.10
C ASP A 123 -10.11 9.20 14.56
N LYS A 124 -10.38 8.00 15.10
CA LYS A 124 -10.08 7.63 16.50
C LYS A 124 -8.58 7.67 16.82
N ILE A 125 -7.71 7.44 15.83
CA ILE A 125 -6.25 7.48 16.03
C ILE A 125 -5.62 8.80 15.56
N ASP A 126 -6.44 9.80 15.19
CA ASP A 126 -5.97 11.10 14.65
C ASP A 126 -5.01 10.93 13.46
N ALA A 127 -5.33 9.98 12.56
CA ALA A 127 -4.51 9.74 11.37
C ALA A 127 -4.72 10.85 10.33
N SER A 128 -3.64 11.29 9.69
CA SER A 128 -3.72 12.20 8.55
C SER A 128 -4.18 11.46 7.29
N TYR A 129 -5.47 11.54 6.97
CA TYR A 129 -6.05 10.99 5.74
C TYR A 129 -7.01 11.95 5.05
N GLY A 130 -7.23 11.73 3.75
CA GLY A 130 -8.31 12.34 2.98
C GLY A 130 -9.29 11.27 2.50
N CYS A 131 -10.44 11.70 2.00
CA CYS A 131 -11.42 10.82 1.35
C CYS A 131 -11.50 11.15 -0.13
N ILE A 132 -11.46 10.13 -0.99
CA ILE A 132 -11.89 10.24 -2.39
C ILE A 132 -13.33 9.76 -2.45
N THR A 133 -14.14 10.49 -3.22
CA THR A 133 -15.51 10.10 -3.55
C THR A 133 -15.61 10.04 -5.06
N GLU A 134 -15.98 8.89 -5.60
CA GLU A 134 -16.04 8.63 -7.03
C GLU A 134 -17.37 7.95 -7.37
N GLN A 135 -17.93 8.25 -8.54
CA GLN A 135 -19.05 7.48 -9.09
C GLN A 135 -18.49 6.58 -10.19
N PRO A 136 -18.20 5.29 -9.92
CA PRO A 136 -17.49 4.44 -10.87
C PRO A 136 -18.31 4.16 -12.13
N VAL A 137 -19.64 4.11 -12.02
CA VAL A 137 -20.57 3.94 -13.14
C VAL A 137 -21.70 4.94 -13.03
N SER A 138 -21.97 5.66 -14.13
CA SER A 138 -23.03 6.66 -14.20
C SER A 138 -24.40 6.05 -13.86
N GLY A 139 -25.18 6.72 -13.01
CA GLY A 139 -26.50 6.28 -12.57
C GLY A 139 -26.50 5.43 -11.29
N HIS A 140 -25.33 5.06 -10.77
CA HIS A 140 -25.19 4.32 -9.52
C HIS A 140 -24.68 5.21 -8.37
N ASN A 141 -24.68 4.70 -7.14
CA ASN A 141 -24.15 5.42 -5.98
C ASN A 141 -22.64 5.68 -6.07
N SER A 142 -22.14 6.63 -5.28
CA SER A 142 -20.70 6.87 -5.14
C SER A 142 -20.02 5.83 -4.25
N THR A 143 -18.75 5.55 -4.52
CA THR A 143 -17.84 4.83 -3.66
C THR A 143 -16.94 5.78 -2.89
N TYR A 144 -16.44 5.30 -1.76
CA TYR A 144 -15.52 6.04 -0.90
C TYR A 144 -14.21 5.29 -0.77
N GLU A 145 -13.13 6.03 -0.62
CA GLU A 145 -11.82 5.47 -0.34
C GLU A 145 -11.03 6.37 0.60
N ALA A 146 -10.30 5.74 1.51
CA ALA A 146 -9.40 6.45 2.40
C ALA A 146 -8.03 6.63 1.74
N VAL A 147 -7.48 7.84 1.81
CA VAL A 147 -6.15 8.18 1.28
C VAL A 147 -5.27 8.64 2.43
N ILE A 148 -4.45 7.73 2.93
CA ILE A 148 -3.52 7.99 4.03
C ILE A 148 -2.25 8.62 3.45
N THR A 149 -1.86 9.80 3.93
CA THR A 149 -0.68 10.51 3.42
C THR A 149 0.45 10.45 4.42
N LEU A 150 1.57 9.80 4.05
CA LEU A 150 2.70 9.55 4.95
C LEU A 150 4.00 9.64 4.18
N SER A 151 4.98 10.40 4.70
CA SER A 151 6.41 10.27 4.31
C SER A 151 6.69 10.15 2.82
N GLY A 152 6.14 11.09 2.03
CA GLY A 152 6.37 11.13 0.57
C GLY A 152 5.61 10.07 -0.24
N CYS A 153 4.74 9.28 0.38
CA CYS A 153 3.81 8.38 -0.29
C CYS A 153 2.35 8.62 0.10
N ARG A 154 1.44 8.06 -0.70
CA ARG A 154 0.01 7.98 -0.40
C ARG A 154 -0.42 6.53 -0.44
N VAL A 155 -1.22 6.09 0.53
CA VAL A 155 -1.83 4.76 0.56
C VAL A 155 -3.33 4.95 0.35
N ARG A 156 -3.82 4.55 -0.83
CA ARG A 156 -5.25 4.55 -1.20
C ARG A 156 -5.83 3.20 -0.80
N VAL A 157 -6.90 3.20 -0.02
CA VAL A 157 -7.54 2.01 0.56
C VAL A 157 -9.04 2.01 0.19
N SER A 158 -9.48 0.90 -0.38
CA SER A 158 -10.87 0.52 -0.63
C SER A 158 -11.09 -0.93 -0.18
N LYS A 159 -12.33 -1.43 -0.20
CA LYS A 159 -12.59 -2.87 0.01
C LYS A 159 -11.93 -3.75 -1.04
N HIS A 160 -11.82 -3.21 -2.26
CA HIS A 160 -11.46 -3.94 -3.48
C HIS A 160 -10.03 -3.70 -3.93
N GLY A 161 -9.32 -2.75 -3.30
CA GLY A 161 -7.93 -2.47 -3.63
C GLY A 161 -7.18 -1.68 -2.56
N THR A 162 -5.87 -1.89 -2.50
CA THR A 162 -4.96 -1.00 -1.77
C THR A 162 -3.68 -0.78 -2.55
N VAL A 163 -3.34 0.49 -2.75
CA VAL A 163 -2.21 0.90 -3.58
C VAL A 163 -1.36 1.93 -2.86
N VAL A 164 -0.04 1.79 -2.96
CA VAL A 164 0.94 2.77 -2.46
C VAL A 164 1.48 3.58 -3.63
N THR A 165 1.21 4.89 -3.66
CA THR A 165 1.73 5.83 -4.67
C THR A 165 3.06 6.43 -4.21
N LEU A 166 4.08 6.34 -5.05
CA LEU A 166 5.49 6.70 -4.80
C LEU A 166 6.03 7.77 -5.79
N SER A 167 5.15 8.49 -6.51
CA SER A 167 5.42 9.60 -7.46
C SER A 167 6.70 9.45 -8.31
N PRO A 168 6.63 8.96 -9.57
CA PRO A 168 5.44 8.67 -10.38
C PRO A 168 4.91 7.24 -10.25
N ASN A 169 5.58 6.37 -9.50
CA ASN A 169 5.29 4.94 -9.51
C ASN A 169 4.22 4.55 -8.48
N TYR A 170 3.80 3.30 -8.53
CA TYR A 170 2.95 2.70 -7.51
C TYR A 170 3.29 1.23 -7.25
N LEU A 171 2.97 0.77 -6.03
CA LEU A 171 3.01 -0.63 -5.63
C LEU A 171 1.60 -1.09 -5.26
N VAL A 172 1.27 -2.34 -5.60
CA VAL A 172 -0.04 -2.93 -5.29
C VAL A 172 0.07 -3.78 -4.04
N VAL A 173 -0.82 -3.57 -3.08
CA VAL A 173 -0.93 -4.41 -1.88
C VAL A 173 -1.92 -5.53 -2.16
N HIS A 174 -3.15 -5.15 -2.54
CA HIS A 174 -4.21 -6.04 -3.00
C HIS A 174 -5.05 -5.34 -4.07
N ASP A 175 -5.69 -6.12 -4.94
CA ASP A 175 -6.57 -5.65 -6.00
C ASP A 175 -7.57 -6.75 -6.43
N SER A 176 -8.37 -6.49 -7.47
CA SER A 176 -9.41 -7.39 -7.97
C SER A 176 -8.89 -8.77 -8.42
N THR A 177 -7.60 -8.86 -8.77
CA THR A 177 -6.96 -10.07 -9.28
C THR A 177 -6.11 -10.78 -8.24
N LYS A 178 -5.88 -10.13 -7.09
CA LYS A 178 -5.02 -10.61 -6.02
C LYS A 178 -5.62 -10.30 -4.67
N ASP A 179 -6.23 -11.32 -4.08
CA ASP A 179 -6.59 -11.30 -2.68
C ASP A 179 -5.35 -11.43 -1.79
N THR A 180 -5.40 -10.81 -0.62
CA THR A 180 -4.31 -10.78 0.34
C THR A 180 -4.79 -11.26 1.69
N ASP A 181 -4.06 -12.22 2.28
CA ASP A 181 -4.43 -12.75 3.58
C ASP A 181 -4.48 -11.65 4.65
N ILE A 182 -5.50 -11.73 5.51
CA ILE A 182 -5.78 -10.73 6.54
C ILE A 182 -4.61 -10.50 7.50
N ASN A 183 -3.77 -11.52 7.77
CA ASN A 183 -2.61 -11.36 8.65
C ASN A 183 -1.54 -10.49 7.99
N PHE A 184 -1.32 -10.65 6.68
CA PHE A 184 -0.41 -9.76 5.96
C PHE A 184 -0.98 -8.34 5.89
N TYR A 185 -2.26 -8.20 5.56
CA TYR A 185 -2.87 -6.88 5.40
C TYR A 185 -2.93 -6.10 6.73
N SER A 186 -3.22 -6.79 7.84
CA SER A 186 -3.13 -6.20 9.19
C SER A 186 -1.72 -5.77 9.54
N THR A 187 -0.72 -6.61 9.29
CA THR A 187 0.71 -6.25 9.48
C THR A 187 1.08 -5.02 8.66
N PHE A 188 0.67 -4.98 7.39
CA PHE A 188 0.93 -3.86 6.50
C PHE A 188 0.31 -2.57 7.04
N MET A 189 -0.99 -2.59 7.34
CA MET A 189 -1.72 -1.41 7.80
C MET A 189 -1.26 -0.94 9.19
N ALA A 190 -0.94 -1.87 10.08
CA ALA A 190 -0.43 -1.56 11.42
C ALA A 190 0.90 -0.80 11.35
N ARG A 191 1.79 -1.22 10.44
CA ARG A 191 3.06 -0.53 10.20
C ARG A 191 2.89 0.79 9.44
N VAL A 192 1.92 0.88 8.53
CA VAL A 192 1.60 2.15 7.86
C VAL A 192 1.08 3.19 8.86
N LEU A 193 0.14 2.79 9.72
CA LEU A 193 -0.53 3.68 10.67
C LEU A 193 0.17 3.81 12.03
N ASN A 194 1.26 3.06 12.24
CA ASN A 194 1.98 2.99 13.51
C ASN A 194 1.07 2.59 14.70
N VAL A 195 0.32 1.52 14.54
CA VAL A 195 -0.57 0.96 15.56
C VAL A 195 -0.24 -0.51 15.81
N ASP A 196 -0.76 -1.07 16.91
CA ASP A 196 -0.58 -2.49 17.21
C ASP A 196 -1.24 -3.39 16.15
N GLU A 197 -0.56 -4.49 15.79
CA GLU A 197 -1.04 -5.42 14.76
C GLU A 197 -2.37 -6.10 15.15
N ASN A 198 -2.61 -6.37 16.44
CA ASN A 198 -3.88 -6.95 16.89
C ASN A 198 -5.02 -5.95 16.82
N ILE A 199 -4.77 -4.69 17.20
CA ILE A 199 -5.76 -3.61 17.03
C ILE A 199 -6.14 -3.50 15.55
N MET A 200 -5.16 -3.52 14.65
CA MET A 200 -5.43 -3.43 13.21
C MET A 200 -6.19 -4.63 12.67
N LYS A 201 -5.83 -5.83 13.12
CA LYS A 201 -6.54 -7.05 12.76
C LYS A 201 -8.01 -7.00 13.18
N ASP A 202 -8.29 -6.57 14.40
CA ASP A 202 -9.67 -6.43 14.89
C ASP A 202 -10.48 -5.40 14.09
N VAL A 203 -9.87 -4.27 13.71
CA VAL A 203 -10.50 -3.26 12.84
C VAL A 203 -10.84 -3.87 11.48
N LEU A 204 -9.89 -4.55 10.84
CA LEU A 204 -10.11 -5.15 9.52
C LEU A 204 -11.17 -6.24 9.55
N VAL A 205 -11.21 -7.08 10.60
CA VAL A 205 -12.27 -8.08 10.78
C VAL A 205 -13.64 -7.39 10.90
N LYS A 206 -13.74 -6.30 11.69
CA LYS A 206 -14.98 -5.52 11.80
C LYS A 206 -15.41 -4.92 10.46
N CYS A 207 -14.48 -4.33 9.71
CA CYS A 207 -14.75 -3.79 8.37
C CYS A 207 -15.28 -4.87 7.41
N LEU A 208 -14.72 -6.09 7.45
CA LEU A 208 -15.14 -7.20 6.60
C LEU A 208 -16.46 -7.85 7.02
N GLN A 209 -16.82 -7.76 8.31
CA GLN A 209 -18.06 -8.31 8.85
C GLN A 209 -19.19 -7.29 8.91
N ASN A 210 -18.90 -6.01 8.66
CA ASN A 210 -19.91 -4.96 8.68
C ASN A 210 -20.90 -5.18 7.52
N LYS A 211 -22.16 -5.40 7.87
CA LYS A 211 -23.20 -5.69 6.88
C LYS A 211 -23.99 -4.48 6.42
N GLY A 212 -23.82 -3.32 7.07
CA GLY A 212 -24.53 -2.08 6.72
C GLY A 212 -26.04 -2.20 6.90
#